data_AF-A0A9W7Z3E1-F1
#
_entry.id   AF-A0A9W7Z3E1-F1
#
_cell.length_a   1.000
_cell.length_b   1.000
_cell.length_c   1.000
_cell.angle_alpha   90.00
_cell.angle_beta   90.00
_cell.angle_gamma   90.00
#
_symmetry.space_group_name_H-M   'P 1'
#
loop_
_entity.id
_entity.type
_entity.pdbx_description
1 polymer ?
#
loop_
_entity_poly.entity_id
_entity_poly.type
_entity_poly.pdbx_seq_one_letter_code
_entity_poly.pdbx_strand_id
1 'polypeptide(L)'
;MARYSATPANEAKSARCRGGDLRVHFKNTVEAANAIKGRKLLNAVTYLKDVQQHKQCVPFRRFHRGIGRTAQAKAFKATLGRWPEKSAKYLLDLLQN
;
A
#
# COMPACT_ATOMS: atom_id res chain seq x y z
N MET A 1 3.84 -24.28 7.61
CA MET A 1 3.70 -22.84 7.98
C MET A 1 4.54 -22.00 7.01
N ALA A 2 4.01 -20.91 6.48
CA ALA A 2 4.77 -20.02 5.60
C ALA A 2 5.85 -19.25 6.37
N ARG A 3 7.07 -19.16 5.82
CA ARG A 3 8.12 -18.30 6.38
C ARG A 3 7.86 -16.83 6.04
N TYR A 4 7.84 -15.97 7.05
CA TYR A 4 7.76 -14.51 6.88
C TYR A 4 9.16 -13.92 6.78
N SER A 5 9.31 -12.82 6.04
CA SER A 5 10.60 -12.15 5.85
C SER A 5 11.05 -11.31 7.05
N ALA A 6 10.13 -10.92 7.93
CA ALA A 6 10.41 -10.14 9.13
C ALA A 6 9.91 -10.87 10.37
N THR A 7 10.75 -10.89 11.41
CA THR A 7 10.39 -11.38 12.74
C THR A 7 9.93 -10.21 13.61
N PRO A 8 8.75 -10.29 14.24
CA PRO A 8 8.30 -9.23 15.13
C PRO A 8 9.11 -9.25 16.44
N ALA A 9 9.35 -8.08 17.03
CA ALA A 9 10.05 -7.98 18.31
C ALA A 9 9.28 -8.62 19.47
N ASN A 10 7.94 -8.63 19.40
CA ASN A 10 7.08 -9.31 20.36
C ASN A 10 5.99 -10.09 19.62
N GLU A 11 6.08 -11.42 19.66
CA GLU A 11 5.14 -12.29 18.95
C GLU A 11 3.73 -12.24 19.53
N ALA A 12 3.58 -12.13 20.85
CA ALA A 12 2.28 -12.12 21.53
C ALA A 12 1.45 -10.85 21.24
N LYS A 13 2.11 -9.73 20.90
CA LYS A 13 1.46 -8.45 20.60
C LYS A 13 1.43 -8.11 19.10
N SER A 14 1.79 -9.06 18.23
CA SER A 14 1.88 -8.83 16.79
C SER A 14 0.96 -9.77 16.01
N ALA A 15 0.23 -9.22 15.04
CA ALA A 15 -0.55 -9.99 14.08
C ALA A 15 0.20 -10.11 12.74
N ARG A 16 0.01 -11.22 12.03
CA ARG A 16 0.58 -11.47 10.70
C ARG A 16 -0.53 -11.96 9.77
N CYS A 17 -0.58 -11.45 8.55
CA CYS A 17 -1.47 -11.92 7.49
C CYS A 17 -0.66 -12.15 6.19
N ARG A 18 -1.18 -12.99 5.30
CA ARG A 18 -0.55 -13.30 4.01
C ARG A 18 -1.61 -13.58 2.95
N GLY A 19 -1.46 -12.97 1.78
CA GLY A 19 -2.14 -13.38 0.55
C GLY A 19 -1.14 -14.00 -0.43
N GLY A 20 -1.47 -15.16 -0.99
CA GLY A 20 -0.68 -15.84 -2.02
C GLY A 20 -1.36 -15.79 -3.38
N ASP A 21 -0.56 -15.76 -4.45
CA ASP A 21 -1.02 -15.85 -5.85
C ASP A 21 -2.18 -14.89 -6.21
N LEU A 22 -2.12 -13.66 -5.68
CA LEU A 22 -3.13 -12.64 -5.94
C LEU A 22 -2.98 -12.13 -7.38
N ARG A 23 -4.09 -12.04 -8.12
CA ARG A 23 -4.15 -11.51 -9.49
C ARG A 23 -4.04 -9.99 -9.52
N VAL A 24 -2.88 -9.44 -9.16
CA VAL A 24 -2.60 -8.00 -9.06
C VAL A 24 -1.29 -7.61 -9.74
N HIS A 25 -1.19 -6.35 -10.16
CA HIS A 25 0.05 -5.85 -10.75
C HIS A 25 1.10 -5.62 -9.67
N PHE A 26 2.16 -6.41 -9.69
CA PHE A 26 3.24 -6.41 -8.70
C PHE A 26 3.83 -5.02 -8.42
N LYS A 27 4.14 -4.25 -9.47
CA LYS A 27 4.79 -2.94 -9.29
C LYS A 27 3.88 -1.94 -8.57
N ASN A 28 2.56 -2.05 -8.77
CA ASN A 28 1.60 -1.14 -8.15
C ASN A 28 1.37 -1.49 -6.69
N THR A 29 1.31 -2.78 -6.37
CA THR A 29 1.13 -3.24 -4.99
C THR A 29 2.33 -2.91 -4.12
N VAL A 30 3.56 -3.00 -4.65
CA VAL A 30 4.77 -2.62 -3.90
C VAL A 30 4.76 -1.14 -3.50
N GLU A 31 4.41 -0.24 -4.43
CA GLU A 31 4.34 1.20 -4.14
C GLU A 31 3.20 1.53 -3.16
N ALA A 32 2.04 0.91 -3.33
CA ALA A 32 0.90 1.07 -2.41
C ALA A 32 1.22 0.55 -1.00
N ALA A 33 1.88 -0.61 -0.88
CA ALA A 33 2.32 -1.17 0.39
C ALA A 33 3.37 -0.28 1.07
N ASN A 34 4.29 0.31 0.30
CA ASN A 34 5.27 1.27 0.83
C ASN A 34 4.60 2.56 1.34
N ALA A 35 3.49 2.99 0.75
CA ALA A 35 2.76 4.18 1.19
C ALA A 35 2.06 4.00 2.55
N ILE A 36 1.68 2.77 2.91
CA ILE A 36 1.07 2.43 4.20
C ILE A 36 2.06 1.99 5.28
N LYS A 37 3.31 1.68 4.90
CA LYS A 37 4.35 1.25 5.84
C LYS A 37 4.59 2.31 6.92
N GLY A 38 4.51 1.92 8.19
CA GLY A 38 4.72 2.80 9.34
C GLY A 38 3.49 3.63 9.75
N ARG A 39 2.35 3.48 9.07
CA ARG A 39 1.08 4.10 9.50
C ARG A 39 0.41 3.28 10.60
N LYS A 40 -0.39 3.95 11.43
CA LYS A 40 -1.37 3.28 12.30
C LYS A 40 -2.43 2.57 11.45
N LEU A 41 -2.94 1.43 11.93
CA LEU A 41 -3.90 0.58 11.19
C LEU A 41 -5.11 1.37 10.66
N LEU A 42 -5.78 2.13 11.53
CA LEU A 42 -6.96 2.92 11.16
C LEU A 42 -6.64 3.95 10.07
N ASN A 43 -5.49 4.61 10.17
CA ASN A 43 -5.04 5.60 9.17
C ASN A 43 -4.64 4.95 7.84
N ALA A 44 -4.18 3.69 7.86
CA ALA A 44 -3.89 2.94 6.63
C ALA A 44 -5.19 2.54 5.93
N VAL A 45 -6.20 2.09 6.69
CA VAL A 45 -7.53 1.74 6.14
C VAL A 45 -8.20 2.95 5.52
N THR A 46 -8.21 4.11 6.20
CA THR A 46 -8.78 5.34 5.63
C THR A 46 -8.04 5.78 4.38
N TYR A 47 -6.71 5.76 4.40
CA TYR A 47 -5.89 6.11 3.24
C TYR A 47 -6.19 5.23 2.03
N LEU A 48 -6.28 3.91 2.19
CA LEU A 48 -6.54 3.00 1.07
C LEU A 48 -7.96 3.19 0.50
N LYS A 49 -8.95 3.54 1.33
CA LYS A 49 -10.29 3.93 0.86
C LYS A 49 -10.25 5.25 0.08
N ASP A 50 -9.49 6.23 0.54
CA ASP A 50 -9.29 7.50 -0.18
C ASP A 50 -8.60 7.30 -1.53
N VAL A 51 -7.68 6.33 -1.62
CA VAL A 51 -7.03 5.93 -2.88
C VAL A 51 -8.04 5.33 -3.85
N GLN A 52 -8.97 4.49 -3.39
CA GLN A 52 -10.06 3.96 -4.23
C GLN A 52 -11.01 5.07 -4.72
N GLN A 53 -11.20 6.12 -3.93
CA GLN A 53 -12.04 7.27 -4.28
C GLN A 53 -11.29 8.37 -5.05
N HIS A 54 -10.03 8.13 -5.42
CA HIS A 54 -9.16 9.10 -6.12
C HIS A 54 -8.91 10.41 -5.36
N LYS A 55 -9.18 10.44 -4.05
CA LYS A 55 -8.96 11.60 -3.18
C LYS A 55 -7.50 11.79 -2.82
N GLN A 56 -6.77 10.68 -2.65
CA GLN A 56 -5.34 10.68 -2.37
C GLN A 56 -4.61 9.73 -3.30
N CYS A 57 -3.45 10.16 -3.83
CA CYS A 57 -2.65 9.33 -4.71
C CYS A 57 -1.67 8.45 -3.93
N VAL A 58 -1.23 7.37 -4.55
CA VAL A 58 -0.05 6.60 -4.16
C VAL A 58 1.18 7.20 -4.84
N PRO A 59 2.21 7.63 -4.09
CA PRO A 59 3.46 8.09 -4.69
C PRO A 59 4.24 6.92 -5.26
N PHE A 60 4.71 7.03 -6.50
CA PHE A 60 5.55 6.01 -7.13
C PHE A 60 7.01 6.43 -7.03
N ARG A 61 7.83 5.66 -6.29
CA ARG A 61 9.24 5.98 -6.06
C ARG A 61 10.23 5.06 -6.77
N ARG A 62 9.99 3.74 -6.76
CA ARG A 62 10.88 2.76 -7.41
C ARG A 62 10.45 2.52 -8.85
N PHE A 63 9.16 2.29 -9.08
CA PHE A 63 8.62 1.96 -10.40
C PHE A 63 8.00 3.18 -11.08
N HIS A 64 8.79 4.24 -11.28
CA HIS A 64 8.29 5.57 -11.63
C HIS A 64 8.45 5.98 -13.10
N ARG A 65 9.03 5.13 -13.96
CA ARG A 65 9.28 5.43 -15.38
C ARG A 65 7.97 5.48 -16.17
N GLY A 66 7.71 6.60 -16.86
CA GLY A 66 6.51 6.78 -17.68
C GLY A 66 5.22 7.07 -16.90
N ILE A 67 5.33 7.52 -15.65
CA ILE A 67 4.17 7.87 -14.83
C ILE A 67 3.85 9.36 -14.95
N GLY A 68 2.56 9.70 -14.95
CA GLY A 68 2.08 11.08 -14.94
C GLY A 68 2.36 11.80 -13.61
N ARG A 69 2.49 13.12 -13.68
CA ARG A 69 2.60 13.96 -12.48
C ARG A 69 1.21 14.26 -11.92
N THR A 70 1.10 14.39 -10.60
CA THR A 70 -0.15 14.78 -9.93
C THR A 70 0.14 15.72 -8.76
N ALA A 71 -0.71 16.73 -8.56
CA ALA A 71 -0.57 17.68 -7.46
C ALA A 71 -0.71 16.98 -6.09
N GLN A 72 -1.50 15.90 -6.01
CA GLN A 72 -1.70 15.13 -4.78
C GLN A 72 -0.39 14.50 -4.27
N ALA A 73 0.57 14.22 -5.15
CA ALA A 73 1.85 13.61 -4.78
C ALA A 73 2.71 14.57 -3.95
N LYS A 74 2.44 15.88 -3.98
CA LYS A 74 3.16 16.90 -3.22
C LYS A 74 3.13 16.63 -1.71
N ALA A 75 2.02 16.11 -1.18
CA ALA A 75 1.89 15.71 0.22
C ALA A 75 2.94 14.65 0.64
N PHE A 76 3.39 13.84 -0.32
CA PHE A 76 4.37 12.77 -0.11
C PHE A 76 5.80 13.18 -0.47
N LYS A 77 6.04 14.48 -0.70
CA LYS A 77 7.30 15.02 -1.22
C LYS A 77 7.72 14.32 -2.54
N ALA A 78 6.73 13.95 -3.34
CA ALA A 78 6.91 13.30 -4.64
C ALA A 78 6.20 14.11 -5.73
N THR A 79 6.63 13.93 -6.97
CA THR A 79 6.00 14.57 -8.14
C THR A 79 5.10 13.60 -8.92
N LEU A 80 5.36 12.30 -8.78
CA LEU A 80 4.73 11.23 -9.54
C LEU A 80 3.79 10.41 -8.64
N GLY A 81 2.57 10.16 -9.11
CA GLY A 81 1.60 9.38 -8.36
C GLY A 81 0.46 8.86 -9.22
N ARG A 82 -0.16 7.76 -8.79
CA ARG A 82 -1.35 7.14 -9.42
C ARG A 82 -2.31 6.61 -8.35
N TRP A 83 -3.47 6.12 -8.79
CA TRP A 83 -4.47 5.49 -7.94
C TRP A 83 -4.66 4.02 -8.32
N PRO A 84 -3.85 3.10 -7.79
CA PRO A 84 -3.97 1.69 -8.11
C PRO A 84 -5.12 1.03 -7.33
N GLU A 85 -6.36 1.20 -7.81
CA GLU A 85 -7.60 0.72 -7.15
C GLU A 85 -7.56 -0.77 -6.80
N LYS A 86 -7.17 -1.63 -7.77
CA LYS A 86 -7.12 -3.08 -7.56
C LYS A 86 -6.14 -3.45 -6.44
N SER A 87 -4.96 -2.83 -6.42
CA SER A 87 -3.96 -3.03 -5.38
C SER A 87 -4.46 -2.56 -4.01
N ALA A 88 -5.12 -1.41 -3.96
CA ALA A 88 -5.67 -0.87 -2.71
C ALA A 88 -6.77 -1.77 -2.13
N LYS A 89 -7.62 -2.37 -2.97
CA LYS A 89 -8.66 -3.32 -2.54
C LYS A 89 -8.06 -4.54 -1.82
N TYR A 90 -7.10 -5.23 -2.44
CA TYR A 90 -6.50 -6.40 -1.81
C TYR A 90 -5.71 -6.05 -0.54
N LEU A 91 -5.08 -4.88 -0.49
CA LEU A 91 -4.41 -4.42 0.73
C LEU A 91 -5.42 -4.13 1.86
N LEU A 92 -6.60 -3.60 1.54
CA LEU A 92 -7.68 -3.42 2.52
C LEU A 92 -8.18 -4.76 3.04
N ASP A 93 -8.45 -5.72 2.14
CA ASP A 93 -8.91 -7.05 2.52
C ASP A 93 -7.90 -7.74 3.46
N LEU A 94 -6.59 -7.60 3.19
CA LEU A 94 -5.54 -8.13 4.06
C LEU A 94 -5.45 -7.46 5.44
N LEU A 95 -5.84 -6.19 5.56
CA LEU A 95 -5.83 -5.45 6.83
C LEU A 95 -7.09 -5.66 7.67
N GLN A 96 -8.20 -6.04 7.05
CA GLN A 96 -9.49 -6.32 7.72
C GLN A 96 -9.65 -7.77 8.16
N ASN A 97 -8.74 -8.63 7.71
CA ASN A 97 -8.75 -10.09 7.87
C ASN A 97 -8.84 -10.56 9.33
#